data_AF-A0A171KSG1-F1
#
_entry.id   AF-A0A171KSG1-F1
#
_cell.length_a   1.000
_cell.length_b   1.000
_cell.length_c   1.000
_cell.angle_alpha   90.00
_cell.angle_beta   90.00
_cell.angle_gamma   90.00
#
_symmetry.space_group_name_H-M   'P 1'
#
loop_
_entity.id
_entity.type
_entity.pdbx_description
1 polymer ?
#
loop_
_entity_poly.entity_id
_entity_poly.type
_entity_poly.pdbx_seq_one_letter_code
_entity_poly.pdbx_strand_id
1 'polypeptide(L)'
;MIDTKPAPVPLAERVRKSEAELRKRGGRRLPGGSLQPDAAQALDALMLAGYAPSATACIARALLEAAARLDAPIATSDRLDPL
;
A
#
# COMPACT_ATOMS: atom_id res chain seq x y z
N MET A 1 12.80 26.39 39.69
CA MET A 1 11.68 25.77 38.96
C MET A 1 12.18 24.44 38.43
N ILE A 2 11.60 23.31 38.85
CA ILE A 2 12.08 21.97 38.44
C ILE A 2 11.41 21.63 37.10
N ASP A 3 12.19 21.60 36.03
CA ASP A 3 11.79 21.11 34.71
C ASP A 3 11.50 19.60 34.80
N THR A 4 10.23 19.23 34.96
CA THR A 4 9.80 17.84 34.92
C THR A 4 9.46 17.49 33.48
N LYS A 5 10.43 16.90 32.77
CA LYS A 5 10.20 16.35 31.42
C LYS A 5 9.08 15.29 31.51
N PRO A 6 7.99 15.39 30.73
CA PRO A 6 6.89 14.45 30.84
C PRO A 6 7.35 13.03 30.50
N ALA A 7 6.81 12.05 31.21
CA ALA A 7 7.12 10.65 31.02
C ALA A 7 6.89 10.23 29.54
N PRO A 8 7.74 9.37 28.97
CA PRO A 8 7.62 8.97 27.58
C PRO A 8 6.30 8.23 27.36
N VAL A 9 5.53 8.68 26.36
CA VAL A 9 4.25 8.05 25.98
C VAL A 9 4.47 6.57 25.66
N PRO A 10 3.69 5.65 26.26
CA PRO A 10 3.80 4.22 25.99
C PRO A 10 3.69 3.90 24.50
N LEU A 11 4.51 2.96 24.02
CA LEU A 11 4.53 2.56 22.61
C LEU A 11 3.14 2.18 22.08
N ALA A 12 2.36 1.43 22.87
CA ALA A 12 1.00 1.01 22.52
C ALA A 12 0.07 2.20 22.27
N GLU A 13 0.22 3.29 23.03
CA GLU A 13 -0.60 4.50 22.88
C GLU A 13 -0.20 5.29 21.63
N ARG A 14 1.10 5.36 21.32
CA ARG A 14 1.60 5.94 20.06
C ARG A 14 1.11 5.15 18.84
N VAL A 15 1.12 3.82 18.92
CA VAL A 15 0.63 2.94 17.85
C VAL A 15 -0.87 3.13 17.63
N ARG A 16 -1.68 3.15 18.69
CA ARG A 16 -3.13 3.41 18.59
C ARG A 16 -3.44 4.79 17.99
N LYS A 17 -2.71 5.83 18.39
CA LYS A 17 -2.86 7.18 17.83
C LYS A 17 -2.49 7.22 16.35
N SER A 18 -1.40 6.58 15.96
CA SER A 18 -0.98 6.46 14.56
C SER A 18 -2.02 5.70 13.71
N GLU A 19 -2.55 4.58 14.21
CA GLU A 19 -3.62 3.85 13.52
C GLU A 19 -4.92 4.67 13.40
N ALA A 20 -5.27 5.46 14.42
CA ALA A 20 -6.44 6.32 14.39
C ALA A 20 -6.29 7.44 13.35
N GLU A 21 -5.12 8.08 13.29
CA GLU A 21 -4.82 9.09 12.27
C GLU A 21 -4.79 8.48 10.86
N LEU A 22 -4.27 7.26 10.72
CA LEU A 22 -4.27 6.57 9.43
C LEU A 22 -5.69 6.23 8.96
N ARG A 23 -6.58 5.77 9.87
CA ARG A 23 -8.01 5.59 9.55
C ARG A 23 -8.69 6.91 9.18
N LYS A 24 -8.42 8.01 9.91
CA LYS A 24 -8.98 9.34 9.59
C LYS A 24 -8.57 9.82 8.19
N ARG A 25 -7.37 9.45 7.73
CA ARG A 25 -6.88 9.76 6.38
C ARG A 25 -7.43 8.83 5.31
N GLY A 26 -8.27 7.83 5.65
CA GLY A 26 -8.83 6.87 4.70
C GLY A 26 -8.01 5.58 4.54
N GLY A 27 -6.99 5.36 5.38
CA GLY A 27 -6.23 4.12 5.41
C GLY A 27 -7.08 2.94 5.88
N ARG A 28 -6.96 1.80 5.20
CA ARG A 28 -7.75 0.60 5.48
C ARG A 28 -6.95 -0.39 6.31
N ARG A 29 -7.56 -0.96 7.35
CA ARG A 29 -6.90 -1.98 8.17
C ARG A 29 -6.85 -3.31 7.42
N LEU A 30 -5.69 -3.95 7.37
CA LEU A 30 -5.48 -5.29 6.83
C LEU A 30 -5.07 -6.23 7.97
N PRO A 31 -5.30 -7.56 7.87
CA PRO A 31 -4.73 -8.49 8.81
C PRO A 31 -3.20 -8.42 8.72
N GLY A 32 -2.54 -7.97 9.79
CA GLY A 32 -1.08 -7.80 9.86
C GLY A 32 -0.56 -6.39 9.57
N GLY A 33 -1.41 -5.40 9.26
CA GLY A 33 -0.94 -4.04 9.01
C GLY A 33 -2.02 -3.05 8.58
N SER A 34 -1.59 -1.95 7.95
CA SER A 34 -2.49 -0.92 7.45
C SER A 34 -2.12 -0.53 6.03
N LEU A 35 -3.13 -0.42 5.17
CA LEU A 35 -3.00 0.11 3.83
C LEU A 35 -2.96 1.64 3.91
N GLN A 36 -1.98 2.26 3.23
CA GLN A 36 -1.91 3.71 3.12
C GLN A 36 -3.16 4.25 2.38
N PRO A 37 -3.60 5.48 2.69
CA PRO A 37 -4.76 6.10 2.04
C PRO A 37 -4.77 6.02 0.51
N ASP A 38 -3.66 6.37 -0.13
CA ASP A 38 -3.56 6.40 -1.59
C ASP A 38 -3.73 5.00 -2.19
N ALA A 39 -3.16 3.99 -1.54
CA ALA A 39 -3.31 2.60 -1.93
C ALA A 39 -4.74 2.08 -1.66
N ALA A 40 -5.41 2.56 -0.62
CA ALA A 40 -6.81 2.24 -0.36
C ALA A 40 -7.74 2.84 -1.44
N GLN A 41 -7.51 4.09 -1.83
CA GLN A 41 -8.23 4.74 -2.92
C GLN A 41 -8.02 4.02 -4.26
N ALA A 42 -6.77 3.65 -4.58
CA ALA A 42 -6.47 2.89 -5.79
C ALA A 42 -7.17 1.52 -5.79
N LEU A 43 -7.20 0.84 -4.64
CA LEU A 43 -7.89 -0.44 -4.48
C LEU A 43 -9.40 -0.31 -4.68
N ASP A 44 -10.01 0.74 -4.13
CA ASP A 44 -11.44 1.00 -4.30
C ASP A 44 -11.78 1.34 -5.77
N ALA A 45 -10.92 2.09 -6.46
CA ALA A 45 -11.08 2.37 -7.89
C ALA A 45 -10.99 1.08 -8.74
N LEU A 46 -10.05 0.19 -8.44
CA LEU A 46 -9.93 -1.12 -9.12
C LEU A 46 -11.15 -2.00 -8.88
N MET A 47 -11.66 -2.02 -7.65
CA MET A 47 -12.89 -2.72 -7.29
C MET A 47 -14.11 -2.18 -8.04
N LEU A 48 -14.26 -0.85 -8.11
CA LEU A 48 -15.35 -0.20 -8.83
C LEU A 48 -15.29 -0.47 -10.34
N ALA A 49 -14.09 -0.53 -10.90
CA ALA A 49 -13.86 -0.87 -12.31
C ALA A 49 -14.07 -2.37 -12.62
N GLY A 50 -14.39 -3.21 -11.63
CA GLY A 50 -14.59 -4.65 -11.83
C GLY A 50 -13.30 -5.41 -12.15
N TYR A 51 -12.14 -4.87 -11.78
CA TYR A 51 -10.83 -5.49 -12.06
C TYR A 51 -10.68 -6.89 -11.45
N ALA A 52 -11.32 -7.13 -10.30
CA ALA A 52 -11.42 -8.45 -9.66
C ALA A 52 -12.67 -8.54 -8.76
N PRO A 53 -13.13 -9.75 -8.38
CA PRO A 53 -14.36 -9.95 -7.62
C PRO A 53 -14.26 -9.57 -6.13
N SER A 54 -13.05 -9.31 -5.63
CA SER A 54 -12.82 -8.91 -4.24
C SER A 54 -11.52 -8.14 -4.08
N ALA A 55 -11.39 -7.40 -2.98
CA ALA A 55 -10.20 -6.61 -2.67
C ALA A 55 -8.94 -7.48 -2.61
N THR A 56 -9.04 -8.67 -2.01
CA THR A 56 -7.95 -9.65 -1.97
C THR A 56 -7.58 -10.14 -3.37
N ALA A 57 -8.57 -10.37 -4.24
CA ALA A 57 -8.32 -10.78 -5.63
C ALA A 57 -7.67 -9.65 -6.44
N CYS A 58 -8.03 -8.38 -6.22
CA CYS A 58 -7.35 -7.23 -6.83
C CYS A 58 -5.88 -7.18 -6.43
N ILE A 59 -5.58 -7.33 -5.14
CA ILE A 59 -4.20 -7.32 -4.63
C ILE A 59 -3.41 -8.50 -5.19
N ALA A 60 -3.97 -9.72 -5.14
CA ALA A 60 -3.30 -10.92 -5.66
C ALA A 60 -3.00 -10.79 -7.15
N ARG A 61 -3.96 -10.32 -7.95
CA ARG A 61 -3.78 -10.10 -9.39
C ARG A 61 -2.72 -9.06 -9.68
N ALA A 62 -2.73 -7.92 -8.97
CA ALA A 62 -1.74 -6.87 -9.15
C ALA A 62 -0.31 -7.37 -8.83
N LEU A 63 -0.14 -8.21 -7.81
CA LEU A 63 1.15 -8.82 -7.47
C LEU A 63 1.63 -9.78 -8.56
N LEU A 64 0.74 -10.61 -9.10
CA LEU A 64 1.07 -11.55 -10.19
C LEU A 64 1.44 -10.80 -11.48
N GLU A 65 0.71 -9.73 -11.83
CA GLU A 65 1.04 -8.89 -12.99
C GLU A 65 2.37 -8.16 -12.81
N ALA A 66 2.66 -7.66 -11.62
CA ALA A 66 3.95 -7.04 -11.31
C ALA A 66 5.10 -8.04 -11.39
N ALA A 67 4.93 -9.25 -10.84
CA ALA A 67 5.91 -10.32 -10.94
C ALA A 67 6.16 -10.71 -12.40
N ALA A 68 5.11 -10.89 -13.21
CA ALA A 68 5.23 -11.21 -14.63
C ALA A 68 5.98 -10.12 -15.43
N ARG A 69 5.84 -8.84 -15.06
CA ARG A 69 6.59 -7.73 -15.70
C ARG A 69 8.07 -7.73 -15.34
N LEU A 70 8.42 -8.18 -14.13
CA LEU A 70 9.80 -8.30 -13.68
C LEU A 70 10.48 -9.54 -14.27
N ASP A 71 9.71 -10.61 -14.46
CA ASP A 71 10.17 -11.88 -15.05
C ASP A 71 10.13 -11.86 -16.59
N ALA A 72 9.40 -10.92 -17.19
CA ALA A 72 9.48 -10.66 -18.61
C ALA A 72 10.89 -10.17 -18.95
N PRO A 73 11.59 -10.78 -19.92
CA PRO A 73 12.83 -10.22 -20.42
C PRO A 73 12.51 -8.82 -20.91
N ILE A 74 13.27 -7.82 -20.43
CA ILE A 74 13.23 -6.45 -20.92
C ILE A 74 13.27 -6.58 -22.44
N ALA A 75 12.15 -6.27 -23.11
CA ALA A 75 12.07 -6.36 -24.55
C ALA A 75 13.13 -5.41 -25.11
N THR A 76 14.25 -5.98 -25.53
CA THR A 76 15.29 -5.34 -26.32
C THR A 76 14.66 -4.97 -27.65
N SER A 77 13.89 -3.88 -27.67
CA SER A 77 13.27 -3.31 -28.87
C SER A 77 13.83 -1.93 -29.12
N ASP A 78 15.14 -1.77 -28.96
CA ASP A 78 15.86 -0.54 -29.35
C ASP A 78 17.26 -0.81 -29.92
N ARG A 79 17.45 -1.96 -30.59
CA ARG A 79 18.47 -2.06 -31.64
C ARG A 79 17.75 -2.17 -32.98
N LEU A 80 17.45 -1.00 -33.53
CA LEU A 80 17.31 -0.80 -34.95
C LEU A 80 18.48 -1.48 -35.65
N ASP A 81 18.18 -2.45 -36.51
CA ASP A 81 19.07 -2.85 -37.59
C ASP A 81 19.32 -1.63 -38.48
N PRO A 82 20.58 -1.19 -38.68
CA PRO A 82 20.92 -0.49 -39.89
C PRO A 82 21.22 -1.53 -40.99
N LEU A 83 20.54 -1.34 -42.12
CA LEU A 83 20.69 -2.01 -43.41
C LEU A 83 22.15 -2.24 -43.83
#